data_AF-A0AAV9SFT0-F1
#
_entry.id   AF-A0AAV9SFT0-F1
#
_cell.length_a   1.000
_cell.length_b   1.000
_cell.length_c   1.000
_cell.angle_alpha   90.00
_cell.angle_beta   90.00
_cell.angle_gamma   90.00
#
_symmetry.space_group_name_H-M   'P 1'
#
loop_
_entity.id
_entity.type
_entity.pdbx_description
1 polymer ?
#
loop_
_entity_poly.entity_id
_entity_poly.type
_entity_poly.pdbx_seq_one_letter_code
_entity_poly.pdbx_strand_id
1 'polypeptide(L)'
;MWQVLKQKYNLRVKRDQVMNLLRELNPQGCERRARIRFIRRTYHSMGPNYMWHVDGYDKLKPFGLALSGCIDGFSRKVLWLVCGPTNNDPTVIAHYFLSCVRNLGVTPMRLRTDCGTENGTMAAIQCTLRHHDDYYSGASSHMYGSSTNNQRIESWWSIFRKGRCQFWMELLADLRDAGYFNGSHEHQCLLRYCFADVIQRDLDECVRLWNNHRVCPSRTASCPGVPNELYYLPHRFDSRLWIFH
;
A
#
# COMPACT_ATOMS: atom_id res chain seq x y z
N MET A 1 -7.70 11.27 10.32
CA MET A 1 -8.72 11.43 11.37
C MET A 1 -10.04 11.96 10.85
N TRP A 2 -10.16 13.17 10.31
CA TRP A 2 -11.47 13.72 9.87
C TRP A 2 -12.26 12.80 8.92
N GLN A 3 -11.60 12.20 7.92
CA GLN A 3 -12.23 11.21 7.05
C GLN A 3 -12.67 9.94 7.78
N VAL A 4 -11.93 9.50 8.81
CA VAL A 4 -12.30 8.35 9.65
C VAL A 4 -13.57 8.65 10.42
N LEU A 5 -13.66 9.82 11.06
CA LEU A 5 -14.85 10.28 11.79
C LEU A 5 -16.08 10.31 10.88
N LYS A 6 -15.91 10.78 9.63
CA LYS A 6 -17.00 10.82 8.65
C LYS A 6 -17.38 9.44 8.09
N GLN A 7 -16.42 8.60 7.71
CA GLN A 7 -16.66 7.35 6.97
C GLN A 7 -16.89 6.12 7.87
N LYS A 8 -16.33 6.10 9.07
CA LYS A 8 -16.46 4.98 10.03
C LYS A 8 -17.53 5.27 11.07
N TYR A 9 -17.51 6.47 11.64
CA TYR A 9 -18.38 6.83 12.76
C TYR A 9 -19.59 7.67 12.33
N ASN A 10 -19.75 7.95 11.02
CA ASN A 10 -20.84 8.75 10.45
C ASN A 10 -21.04 10.12 11.11
N LEU A 11 -19.96 10.69 11.67
CA LEU A 11 -20.00 11.99 12.35
C LEU A 11 -19.92 13.14 11.35
N ARG A 12 -20.82 14.11 11.49
CA ARG A 12 -20.81 15.38 10.74
C ARG A 12 -20.03 16.44 11.51
N VAL A 13 -18.70 16.39 11.39
CA VAL A 13 -17.78 17.35 12.04
C VAL A 13 -17.04 18.18 11.00
N LYS A 14 -16.80 19.47 11.29
CA LYS A 14 -16.01 20.34 10.41
C LYS A 14 -14.55 19.90 10.44
N ARG A 15 -13.87 19.94 9.29
CA ARG A 15 -12.46 19.55 9.18
C ARG A 15 -11.59 20.35 10.13
N ASP A 16 -11.80 21.66 10.21
CA ASP A 16 -10.98 22.56 11.02
C ASP A 16 -11.11 22.25 12.52
N GLN A 17 -12.31 21.92 13.00
CA GLN A 17 -12.53 21.48 14.38
C GLN A 17 -11.74 20.21 14.70
N VAL A 18 -11.77 19.21 13.82
CA VAL A 18 -11.00 17.97 14.01
C VAL A 18 -9.49 18.25 13.98
N MET A 19 -9.03 19.16 13.13
CA MET A 19 -7.61 19.51 13.05
C MET A 19 -7.14 20.28 14.29
N ASN A 20 -7.97 21.14 14.87
CA ASN A 20 -7.66 21.83 16.12
C ASN A 20 -7.56 20.85 17.29
N LEU A 21 -8.55 19.97 17.45
CA LEU A 21 -8.52 18.93 18.48
C LEU A 21 -7.31 17.99 18.33
N LEU A 22 -6.92 17.65 17.09
CA LEU A 22 -5.71 16.85 16.86
C LEU A 22 -4.41 17.56 17.27
N ARG A 23 -4.35 18.89 17.18
CA ARG A 23 -3.18 19.64 17.64
C ARG A 23 -3.09 19.65 19.15
N GLU A 24 -4.23 19.72 19.84
CA GLU A 24 -4.30 19.64 21.30
C GLU A 24 -3.95 18.24 21.81
N LEU A 25 -4.56 17.20 21.22
CA LEU A 25 -4.41 15.81 21.66
C LEU A 25 -3.07 15.18 21.26
N ASN A 26 -2.46 15.61 20.15
CA ASN A 26 -1.21 15.06 19.67
C ASN A 26 -0.35 16.13 18.95
N PRO A 27 0.21 17.09 19.71
CA PRO A 27 1.01 18.18 19.16
C PRO A 27 2.28 17.67 18.47
N GLN A 28 2.98 16.72 19.08
CA GLN A 28 4.23 16.14 18.54
C GLN A 28 3.99 15.43 17.20
N GLY A 29 2.90 14.66 17.09
CA GLY A 29 2.51 14.01 15.85
C GLY A 29 2.12 15.02 14.76
N CYS A 30 1.52 16.16 15.13
CA CYS A 30 1.23 17.25 14.21
C CYS A 30 2.50 17.93 13.67
N GLU A 31 3.48 18.22 14.52
CA GLU A 31 4.76 18.83 14.11
C GLU A 31 5.57 17.93 13.18
N ARG A 32 5.67 16.63 13.50
CA ARG A 32 6.36 15.65 12.65
C ARG A 32 5.76 15.58 11.24
N ARG A 33 4.44 15.75 11.12
CA ARG A 33 3.75 15.76 9.81
C ARG A 33 4.05 17.01 8.98
N ALA A 34 4.35 18.15 9.60
CA ALA A 34 4.59 19.43 8.93
C ALA A 34 5.99 19.56 8.30
N ARG A 35 7.01 18.90 8.86
CA ARG A 35 8.43 19.10 8.50
C ARG A 35 8.89 18.53 7.16
N ILE A 36 8.11 17.69 6.47
CA ILE A 36 8.62 16.96 5.28
C ILE A 36 7.71 17.17 4.06
N ARG A 37 8.20 17.96 3.09
CA ARG A 37 7.65 18.05 1.72
C ARG A 37 8.66 17.46 0.74
N PHE A 38 8.35 16.28 0.22
CA PHE A 38 9.05 15.72 -0.94
C PHE A 38 8.59 16.42 -2.23
N ILE A 39 9.52 16.71 -3.13
CA ILE A 39 9.22 17.18 -4.48
C ILE A 39 8.65 15.99 -5.26
N ARG A 40 7.40 16.11 -5.73
CA ARG A 40 6.70 15.04 -6.44
C ARG A 40 7.00 15.11 -7.93
N ARG A 41 7.42 14.01 -8.55
CA ARG A 41 7.53 13.86 -10.01
C ARG A 41 6.14 13.56 -10.60
N THR A 42 5.91 13.99 -11.84
CA THR A 42 4.68 13.65 -12.56
C THR A 42 4.71 12.16 -12.94
N TYR A 43 3.68 11.42 -12.56
CA TYR A 43 3.55 10.00 -12.88
C TYR A 43 2.51 9.81 -13.98
N HIS A 44 2.88 9.12 -15.05
CA HIS A 44 2.02 8.84 -16.21
C HIS A 44 1.62 7.36 -16.21
N SER A 45 0.32 7.08 -16.34
CA SER A 45 -0.24 5.74 -16.56
C SER A 45 -1.45 5.84 -17.48
N MET A 46 -1.66 4.83 -18.32
CA MET A 46 -2.69 4.81 -19.36
C MET A 46 -4.08 4.40 -18.85
N GLY A 47 -4.18 3.94 -17.60
CA GLY A 47 -5.44 3.53 -16.98
C GLY A 47 -5.24 2.50 -15.87
N PRO A 48 -6.33 2.08 -15.22
CA PRO A 48 -6.29 1.00 -14.23
C PRO A 48 -5.71 -0.28 -14.84
N ASN A 49 -4.95 -1.04 -14.06
CA ASN A 49 -4.27 -2.30 -14.42
C ASN A 49 -3.19 -2.19 -15.48
N TYR A 50 -2.86 -0.97 -15.94
CA TYR A 50 -1.73 -0.77 -16.84
C TYR A 50 -0.38 -1.07 -16.16
N MET A 51 -0.26 -0.75 -14.87
CA MET A 51 0.94 -1.03 -14.08
C MET A 51 0.56 -1.25 -12.62
N TRP A 52 0.90 -2.40 -12.07
CA TRP A 52 0.84 -2.66 -10.63
C TRP A 52 2.22 -2.48 -10.00
N HIS A 53 2.25 -1.83 -8.84
CA HIS A 53 3.46 -1.53 -8.07
C HIS A 53 3.42 -2.33 -6.79
N VAL A 54 4.31 -3.32 -6.66
CA VAL A 54 4.41 -4.20 -5.49
C VAL A 54 5.66 -3.87 -4.70
N ASP A 55 5.55 -3.87 -3.39
CA ASP A 55 6.67 -3.58 -2.48
C ASP A 55 6.44 -4.13 -1.06
N GLY A 56 7.54 -4.38 -0.37
CA GLY A 56 7.59 -4.78 1.04
C GLY A 56 7.84 -3.58 1.96
N TYR A 57 7.24 -3.59 3.15
CA TYR A 57 7.43 -2.53 4.13
C TYR A 57 7.98 -3.07 5.46
N ASP A 58 9.27 -2.77 5.69
CA ASP A 58 10.09 -3.42 6.71
C ASP A 58 10.11 -2.74 8.08
N LYS A 59 9.31 -1.69 8.32
CA LYS A 59 9.41 -0.94 9.60
C LYS A 59 8.99 -1.73 10.83
N LEU A 60 8.20 -2.79 10.67
CA LEU A 60 7.79 -3.69 11.75
C LEU A 60 8.59 -5.00 11.77
N LYS A 61 9.51 -5.19 10.81
CA LYS A 61 10.33 -6.41 10.67
C LYS A 61 11.19 -6.72 11.90
N PRO A 62 11.75 -5.74 12.64
CA PRO A 62 12.45 -6.01 13.91
C PRO A 62 11.58 -6.71 14.96
N PHE A 63 10.25 -6.65 14.83
CA PHE A 63 9.27 -7.26 15.71
C PHE A 63 8.67 -8.56 15.15
N GLY A 64 9.24 -9.09 14.05
CA GLY A 64 8.78 -10.32 13.39
C GLY A 64 7.57 -10.13 12.47
N LEU A 65 7.19 -8.89 12.15
CA LEU A 65 6.01 -8.55 11.35
C LEU A 65 6.45 -7.86 10.06
N ALA A 66 6.23 -8.49 8.92
CA ALA A 66 6.55 -7.93 7.61
C ALA A 66 5.27 -7.57 6.87
N LEU A 67 5.22 -6.39 6.23
CA LEU A 67 4.07 -5.98 5.44
C LEU A 67 4.38 -6.11 3.95
N SER A 68 3.41 -6.59 3.16
CA SER A 68 3.44 -6.57 1.71
C SER A 68 2.27 -5.75 1.20
N GLY A 69 2.53 -4.88 0.21
CA GLY A 69 1.50 -4.06 -0.41
C GLY A 69 1.57 -4.10 -1.92
N CYS A 70 0.43 -3.83 -2.56
CA CYS A 70 0.38 -3.50 -3.98
C CYS A 70 -0.60 -2.37 -4.25
N ILE A 71 -0.23 -1.49 -5.17
CA ILE A 71 -1.05 -0.37 -5.58
C ILE A 71 -1.15 -0.29 -7.11
N ASP A 72 -2.34 0.01 -7.60
CA ASP A 72 -2.55 0.31 -9.01
C ASP A 72 -1.98 1.69 -9.37
N GLY A 73 -1.19 1.76 -10.43
CA GLY A 73 -0.44 2.95 -10.80
C GLY A 73 -1.30 4.14 -11.25
N PHE A 74 -2.47 3.89 -11.82
CA PHE A 74 -3.37 4.95 -12.31
C PHE A 74 -4.30 5.44 -11.19
N SER A 75 -5.13 4.55 -10.68
CA SER A 75 -6.19 4.85 -9.71
C SER A 75 -5.64 5.14 -8.31
N ARG A 76 -4.43 4.65 -8.00
CA ARG A 76 -3.84 4.60 -6.65
C ARG A 76 -4.65 3.76 -5.68
N LYS A 77 -5.46 2.83 -6.19
CA LYS A 77 -6.16 1.84 -5.39
C LYS A 77 -5.14 0.86 -4.81
N VAL A 78 -5.18 0.68 -3.50
CA VAL A 78 -4.42 -0.38 -2.84
C VAL A 78 -5.15 -1.69 -3.13
N LEU A 79 -4.47 -2.59 -3.82
CA LEU A 79 -5.02 -3.87 -4.29
C LEU A 79 -4.91 -4.94 -3.20
N TRP A 80 -3.77 -4.97 -2.50
CA TRP A 80 -3.62 -5.73 -1.26
C TRP A 80 -2.70 -5.00 -0.28
N LEU A 81 -2.88 -5.33 0.99
CA LEU A 81 -2.03 -4.91 2.10
C LEU A 81 -2.10 -5.98 3.18
N VAL A 82 -1.04 -6.76 3.33
CA VAL A 82 -1.06 -7.96 4.19
C VAL A 82 0.10 -7.91 5.17
N CYS A 83 -0.17 -8.27 6.42
CA CYS A 83 0.82 -8.55 7.45
C CYS A 83 1.13 -10.04 7.47
N GLY A 84 2.41 -10.39 7.31
CA GLY A 84 2.89 -11.75 7.34
C GLY A 84 4.17 -11.91 8.18
N PRO A 85 4.62 -13.16 8.38
CA PRO A 85 5.83 -13.44 9.14
C PRO A 85 7.11 -13.07 8.39
N THR A 86 7.05 -13.04 7.06
CA THR A 86 8.16 -12.72 6.17
C THR A 86 7.64 -12.06 4.90
N ASN A 87 8.41 -11.13 4.36
CA ASN A 87 8.26 -10.62 3.01
C ASN A 87 9.40 -11.08 2.09
N ASN A 88 10.27 -11.97 2.57
CA ASN A 88 11.40 -12.49 1.81
C ASN A 88 11.12 -13.87 1.18
N ASP A 89 9.97 -14.49 1.47
CA ASP A 89 9.58 -15.79 0.92
C ASP A 89 8.85 -15.60 -0.43
N PRO A 90 9.45 -16.06 -1.55
CA PRO A 90 8.82 -15.91 -2.86
C PRO A 90 7.44 -16.57 -2.99
N THR A 91 7.20 -17.64 -2.24
CA THR A 91 5.93 -18.39 -2.25
C THR A 91 4.81 -17.55 -1.66
N VAL A 92 5.09 -16.85 -0.56
CA VAL A 92 4.14 -15.99 0.14
C VAL A 92 3.78 -14.78 -0.74
N ILE A 93 4.79 -14.12 -1.33
CA ILE A 93 4.56 -12.98 -2.23
C ILE A 93 3.79 -13.40 -3.48
N ALA A 94 4.15 -14.54 -4.09
CA ALA A 94 3.43 -15.11 -5.22
C ALA A 94 1.97 -15.44 -4.87
N HIS A 95 1.72 -15.97 -3.67
CA HIS A 95 0.36 -16.26 -3.21
C HIS A 95 -0.50 -15.00 -3.09
N TYR A 96 0.03 -13.89 -2.56
CA TYR A 96 -0.70 -12.62 -2.52
C TYR A 96 -1.05 -12.11 -3.91
N PHE A 97 -0.09 -12.18 -4.83
CA PHE A 97 -0.30 -11.78 -6.22
C PHE A 97 -1.38 -12.63 -6.91
N LEU A 98 -1.25 -13.96 -6.87
CA LEU A 98 -2.23 -14.89 -7.46
C LEU A 98 -3.62 -14.73 -6.86
N SER A 99 -3.70 -14.56 -5.53
CA SER A 99 -4.97 -14.31 -4.85
C SER A 99 -5.62 -13.02 -5.34
N CYS A 100 -4.83 -11.94 -5.50
CA CYS A 100 -5.32 -10.67 -6.04
C CYS A 100 -5.81 -10.81 -7.49
N VAL A 101 -5.01 -11.42 -8.37
CA VAL A 101 -5.38 -11.69 -9.77
C VAL A 101 -6.67 -12.50 -9.85
N ARG A 102 -6.78 -13.59 -9.07
CA ARG A 102 -7.97 -14.43 -9.00
C ARG A 102 -9.20 -13.67 -8.51
N ASN A 103 -9.06 -12.88 -7.45
CA ASN A 103 -10.18 -12.14 -6.86
C ASN A 103 -10.69 -11.01 -7.75
N LEU A 104 -9.79 -10.36 -8.49
CA LEU A 104 -10.15 -9.30 -9.42
C LEU A 104 -10.57 -9.83 -10.80
N GLY A 105 -10.15 -11.05 -11.14
CA GLY A 105 -10.36 -11.62 -12.48
C GLY A 105 -9.57 -10.88 -13.57
N VAL A 106 -8.43 -10.27 -13.21
CA VAL A 106 -7.62 -9.45 -14.10
C VAL A 106 -6.13 -9.70 -13.87
N THR A 107 -5.38 -9.78 -14.96
CA THR A 107 -3.90 -9.77 -14.93
C THR A 107 -3.40 -8.39 -15.38
N PRO A 108 -2.51 -7.72 -14.63
CA PRO A 108 -2.02 -6.40 -15.03
C PRO A 108 -1.24 -6.49 -16.35
N MET A 109 -1.29 -5.42 -17.14
CA MET A 109 -0.48 -5.29 -18.35
C MET A 109 1.01 -5.42 -18.01
N ARG A 110 1.40 -4.76 -16.91
CA ARG A 110 2.77 -4.75 -16.41
C ARG A 110 2.80 -4.85 -14.89
N LEU A 111 3.74 -5.64 -14.38
CA LEU A 111 4.05 -5.72 -12.96
C LEU A 111 5.42 -5.08 -12.71
N ARG A 112 5.47 -4.15 -11.75
CA ARG A 112 6.72 -3.56 -11.28
C ARG A 112 7.00 -3.96 -9.85
N THR A 113 8.24 -4.40 -9.64
CA THR A 113 8.75 -4.83 -8.33
C THR A 113 10.16 -4.27 -8.16
N ASP A 114 10.59 -4.22 -6.91
CA ASP A 114 11.99 -3.93 -6.60
C ASP A 114 12.88 -5.13 -7.01
N CYS A 115 14.18 -4.85 -7.22
CA CYS A 115 15.20 -5.85 -7.48
C CYS A 115 15.46 -6.70 -6.22
N GLY A 116 14.57 -7.64 -5.96
CA GLY A 116 14.66 -8.58 -4.83
C GLY A 116 14.40 -10.01 -5.28
N THR A 117 15.12 -10.96 -4.69
CA THR A 117 14.98 -12.39 -5.02
C THR A 117 13.63 -12.94 -4.59
N GLU A 118 13.00 -12.32 -3.60
CA GLU A 118 11.65 -12.62 -3.11
C GLU A 118 10.56 -12.40 -4.18
N ASN A 119 10.82 -11.56 -5.18
CA ASN A 119 9.83 -11.25 -6.22
C ASN A 119 9.93 -12.17 -7.44
N GLY A 120 10.94 -13.04 -7.52
CA GLY A 120 11.24 -13.85 -8.69
C GLY A 120 10.08 -14.76 -9.12
N THR A 121 9.46 -15.46 -8.17
CA THR A 121 8.32 -16.35 -8.46
C THR A 121 7.11 -15.56 -8.97
N MET A 122 6.81 -14.43 -8.34
CA MET A 122 5.72 -13.54 -8.78
C MET A 122 5.98 -12.98 -10.19
N ALA A 123 7.23 -12.60 -10.50
CA ALA A 123 7.63 -12.16 -11.83
C ALA A 123 7.42 -13.26 -12.88
N ALA A 124 7.84 -14.50 -12.58
CA ALA A 124 7.65 -15.64 -13.47
C ALA A 124 6.16 -15.95 -13.72
N ILE A 125 5.32 -15.89 -12.68
CA ILE A 125 3.87 -16.07 -12.80
C ILE A 125 3.28 -14.99 -13.71
N GLN A 126 3.62 -13.72 -13.49
CA GLN A 126 3.16 -12.62 -14.34
C GLN A 126 3.51 -12.85 -15.82
N CYS A 127 4.78 -13.19 -16.11
CA CYS A 127 5.24 -13.47 -17.47
C CYS A 127 4.48 -14.64 -18.10
N THR A 128 4.13 -15.65 -17.30
CA THR A 128 3.38 -16.83 -17.78
C THR A 128 1.92 -16.49 -18.06
N LEU A 129 1.26 -15.76 -17.16
CA LEU A 129 -0.14 -15.33 -17.34
C LEU A 129 -0.32 -14.33 -18.49
N ARG A 130 0.75 -13.60 -18.87
CA ARG A 130 0.74 -12.59 -19.94
C ARG A 130 1.33 -13.08 -21.26
N HIS A 131 1.26 -14.37 -21.55
CA HIS A 131 1.78 -14.93 -22.80
C HIS A 131 0.82 -14.70 -23.99
N HIS A 132 0.89 -13.52 -24.60
CA HIS A 132 0.07 -13.08 -25.74
C HIS A 132 0.88 -12.45 -26.89
N ASP A 133 0.23 -12.03 -27.98
CA ASP A 133 0.88 -11.35 -29.12
C ASP A 133 0.84 -9.81 -28.99
N ASP A 134 1.39 -9.28 -27.88
CA ASP A 134 1.54 -7.83 -27.69
C ASP A 134 2.94 -7.45 -27.19
N TYR A 135 3.29 -6.17 -27.30
CA TYR A 135 4.62 -5.65 -26.96
C TYR A 135 5.05 -5.93 -25.50
N TYR A 136 4.10 -6.00 -24.56
CA TYR A 136 4.38 -6.29 -23.15
C TYR A 136 4.03 -7.74 -22.79
N SER A 137 4.10 -8.65 -23.74
CA SER A 137 3.91 -10.08 -23.49
C SER A 137 5.13 -10.72 -22.83
N GLY A 138 4.89 -11.82 -22.09
CA GLY A 138 5.95 -12.65 -21.55
C GLY A 138 6.89 -11.87 -20.65
N ALA A 139 8.20 -11.96 -20.89
CA ALA A 139 9.23 -11.27 -20.11
C ALA A 139 9.05 -9.73 -20.06
N SER A 140 8.45 -9.13 -21.09
CA SER A 140 8.20 -7.68 -21.15
C SER A 140 7.04 -7.22 -20.25
N SER A 141 6.26 -8.17 -19.70
CA SER A 141 5.16 -7.90 -18.77
C SER A 141 5.64 -7.66 -17.33
N HIS A 142 6.90 -7.93 -17.02
CA HIS A 142 7.51 -7.64 -15.72
C HIS A 142 8.65 -6.62 -15.88
N MET A 143 8.84 -5.79 -14.86
CA MET A 143 9.94 -4.84 -14.81
C MET A 143 10.49 -4.72 -13.40
N TYR A 144 11.76 -5.08 -13.27
CA TYR A 144 12.55 -4.68 -12.11
C TYR A 144 12.88 -3.19 -12.17
N GLY A 145 12.72 -2.50 -11.05
CA GLY A 145 13.15 -1.12 -10.86
C GLY A 145 13.87 -0.96 -9.52
N SER A 146 14.68 0.09 -9.39
CA SER A 146 15.08 0.55 -8.06
C SER A 146 13.85 0.97 -7.26
N SER A 147 13.91 0.90 -5.93
CA SER A 147 12.86 1.41 -5.02
C SER A 147 12.42 2.84 -5.36
N THR A 148 13.36 3.68 -5.80
CA THR A 148 13.10 5.06 -6.26
C THR A 148 12.19 5.16 -7.49
N ASN A 149 12.06 4.09 -8.28
CA ASN A 149 11.18 4.00 -9.44
C ASN A 149 9.80 3.40 -9.10
N ASN A 150 9.64 2.79 -7.92
CA ASN A 150 8.38 2.27 -7.38
C ASN A 150 7.54 3.39 -6.72
N GLN A 151 7.46 4.53 -7.41
CA GLN A 151 7.06 5.82 -6.84
C GLN A 151 5.65 5.81 -6.23
N ARG A 152 4.73 4.96 -6.74
CA ARG A 152 3.34 4.95 -6.31
C ARG A 152 3.18 4.33 -4.94
N ILE A 153 3.77 3.15 -4.74
CA ILE A 153 3.68 2.46 -3.45
C ILE A 153 4.56 3.13 -2.40
N GLU A 154 5.74 3.63 -2.77
CA GLU A 154 6.60 4.39 -1.86
C GLU A 154 5.96 5.69 -1.35
N SER A 155 5.30 6.43 -2.26
CA SER A 155 4.51 7.61 -1.88
C SER A 155 3.37 7.23 -0.93
N TRP A 156 2.75 6.07 -1.17
CA TRP A 156 1.68 5.56 -0.32
C TRP A 156 2.20 5.13 1.06
N TRP A 157 3.36 4.46 1.15
CA TRP A 157 4.02 4.10 2.40
C TRP A 157 4.32 5.32 3.26
N SER A 158 4.71 6.44 2.67
CA SER A 158 4.89 7.71 3.39
C SER A 158 3.61 8.19 4.08
N ILE A 159 2.45 8.01 3.41
CA ILE A 159 1.14 8.37 3.97
C ILE A 159 0.72 7.36 5.04
N PHE A 160 0.87 6.06 4.75
CA PHE A 160 0.59 4.98 5.69
C PHE A 160 1.38 5.15 6.99
N ARG A 161 2.67 5.48 6.91
CA ARG A 161 3.51 5.76 8.07
C ARG A 161 2.95 6.87 8.93
N LYS A 162 2.64 8.02 8.33
CA LYS A 162 2.14 9.21 9.04
C LYS A 162 0.74 9.01 9.64
N GLY A 163 -0.06 8.11 9.08
CA GLY A 163 -1.45 7.91 9.43
C GLY A 163 -1.73 6.75 10.38
N ARG A 164 -0.97 5.66 10.27
CA ARG A 164 -1.24 4.39 10.98
C ARG A 164 0.04 3.79 11.54
N CYS A 165 1.04 3.49 10.70
CA CYS A 165 2.18 2.67 11.12
C CYS A 165 3.02 3.29 12.24
N GLN A 166 3.08 4.62 12.35
CA GLN A 166 3.84 5.28 13.41
C GLN A 166 3.38 4.86 14.81
N PHE A 167 2.07 4.65 15.01
CA PHE A 167 1.53 4.15 16.27
C PHE A 167 2.06 2.75 16.60
N TRP A 168 2.02 1.83 15.63
CA TRP A 168 2.53 0.47 15.82
C TRP A 168 4.03 0.44 16.10
N MET A 169 4.79 1.30 15.42
CA MET A 169 6.23 1.43 15.66
C MET A 169 6.52 1.92 17.09
N GLU A 170 5.75 2.89 17.59
CA GLU A 170 5.90 3.44 18.95
C GLU A 170 5.47 2.41 20.00
N LEU A 171 4.30 1.79 19.85
CA LEU A 171 3.79 0.77 20.77
C LEU A 171 4.76 -0.41 20.92
N LEU A 172 5.30 -0.93 19.81
CA LEU A 172 6.22 -2.06 19.84
C LEU A 172 7.61 -1.65 20.35
N ALA A 173 8.02 -0.40 20.11
CA ALA A 173 9.23 0.15 20.71
C ALA A 173 9.09 0.29 22.23
N ASP A 174 7.95 0.77 22.73
CA ASP A 174 7.68 0.88 24.17
C ASP A 174 7.72 -0.50 24.85
N LEU A 175 7.19 -1.55 24.21
CA LEU A 175 7.28 -2.92 24.70
C LEU A 175 8.74 -3.41 24.82
N ARG A 176 9.58 -3.08 23.83
CA ARG A 176 11.01 -3.39 23.87
C ARG A 176 11.71 -2.60 24.99
N ASP A 177 11.44 -1.31 25.08
CA ASP A 177 12.13 -0.40 26.01
C ASP A 177 11.72 -0.69 27.47
N ALA A 178 10.52 -1.24 27.70
CA ALA A 178 10.07 -1.76 28.99
C ALA A 178 10.61 -3.15 29.35
N GLY A 179 11.38 -3.80 28.45
CA GLY A 179 11.98 -5.12 28.67
C GLY A 179 11.09 -6.32 28.35
N TYR A 180 9.88 -6.11 27.79
CA TYR A 180 8.97 -7.19 27.42
C TYR A 180 9.28 -7.81 26.04
N PHE A 181 10.17 -7.19 25.26
CA PHE A 181 10.60 -7.70 23.97
C PHE A 181 12.12 -7.63 23.82
N ASN A 182 12.75 -8.78 23.56
CA ASN A 182 14.21 -8.89 23.41
C ASN A 182 14.67 -9.17 21.96
N GLY A 183 13.75 -9.26 20.99
CA GLY A 183 14.10 -9.56 19.60
C GLY A 183 14.29 -11.05 19.26
N SER A 184 14.23 -11.95 20.24
CA SER A 184 14.35 -13.40 20.04
C SER A 184 13.26 -13.94 19.10
N HIS A 185 13.52 -15.10 18.51
CA HIS A 185 12.56 -15.76 17.63
C HIS A 185 11.24 -16.05 18.36
N GLU A 186 11.33 -16.47 19.62
CA GLU A 186 10.20 -16.78 20.50
C GLU A 186 9.35 -15.53 20.74
N HIS A 187 9.98 -14.39 21.07
CA HIS A 187 9.26 -13.14 21.28
C HIS A 187 8.64 -12.61 19.98
N GLN A 188 9.32 -12.79 18.83
CA GLN A 188 8.72 -12.46 17.52
C GLN A 188 7.51 -13.34 17.22
N CYS A 189 7.56 -14.63 17.53
CA CYS A 189 6.42 -15.54 17.40
C CYS A 189 5.26 -15.16 18.33
N LEU A 190 5.54 -14.77 19.57
CA LEU A 190 4.54 -14.25 20.50
C LEU A 190 3.90 -12.96 20.00
N LEU A 191 4.69 -12.00 19.51
CA LEU A 191 4.15 -10.78 18.93
C LEU A 191 3.29 -11.06 17.70
N ARG A 192 3.70 -11.98 16.83
CA ARG A 192 2.87 -12.43 15.70
C ARG A 192 1.56 -13.01 16.18
N TYR A 193 1.60 -13.92 17.15
CA TYR A 193 0.39 -14.53 17.70
C TYR A 193 -0.57 -13.50 18.31
N CYS A 194 -0.06 -12.54 19.09
CA CYS A 194 -0.88 -11.55 19.77
C CYS A 194 -1.38 -10.42 18.85
N PHE A 195 -0.55 -9.97 17.91
CA PHE A 195 -0.79 -8.73 17.18
C PHE A 195 -1.04 -8.90 15.69
N ALA A 196 -0.69 -10.01 15.03
CA ALA A 196 -0.83 -10.13 13.57
C ALA A 196 -2.29 -9.90 13.12
N ASP A 197 -3.27 -10.53 13.78
CA ASP A 197 -4.69 -10.37 13.45
C ASP A 197 -5.23 -8.97 13.78
N VAL A 198 -4.68 -8.32 14.80
CA VAL A 198 -5.07 -6.96 15.17
C VAL A 198 -4.53 -5.96 14.16
N ILE A 199 -3.26 -6.13 13.76
CA ILE A 199 -2.62 -5.33 12.73
C ILE A 199 -3.32 -5.56 11.40
N GLN A 200 -3.61 -6.80 11.00
CA GLN A 200 -4.31 -7.08 9.75
C GLN A 200 -5.68 -6.38 9.69
N ARG A 201 -6.46 -6.42 10.79
CA ARG A 201 -7.73 -5.67 10.85
C ARG A 201 -7.54 -4.15 10.69
N ASP A 202 -6.48 -3.57 11.26
CA ASP A 202 -6.15 -2.15 11.08
C ASP A 202 -5.70 -1.84 9.63
N LEU A 203 -4.94 -2.75 9.00
CA LEU A 203 -4.55 -2.68 7.60
C LEU A 203 -5.78 -2.72 6.67
N ASP A 204 -6.70 -3.65 6.91
CA ASP A 204 -7.94 -3.77 6.14
C ASP A 204 -8.80 -2.50 6.25
N GLU A 205 -8.91 -1.94 7.46
CA GLU A 205 -9.58 -0.66 7.66
C GLU A 205 -8.86 0.47 6.91
N CYS A 206 -7.53 0.50 6.95
CA CYS A 206 -6.72 1.48 6.23
C CYS A 206 -6.96 1.40 4.71
N VAL A 207 -6.96 0.19 4.13
CA VAL A 207 -7.26 -0.04 2.71
C VAL A 207 -8.67 0.42 2.37
N ARG A 208 -9.67 0.07 3.19
CA ARG A 208 -11.06 0.46 2.96
C ARG A 208 -11.23 1.98 2.95
N LEU A 209 -10.65 2.67 3.93
CA LEU A 209 -10.72 4.14 4.00
C LEU A 209 -9.96 4.78 2.85
N TRP A 210 -8.77 4.27 2.53
CA TRP A 210 -7.96 4.77 1.42
C TRP A 210 -8.68 4.59 0.09
N ASN A 211 -9.23 3.42 -0.21
CA ASN A 211 -9.83 3.16 -1.50
C ASN A 211 -11.12 3.98 -1.74
N ASN A 212 -11.74 4.50 -0.68
CA ASN A 212 -12.96 5.33 -0.74
C ASN A 212 -12.73 6.82 -0.45
N HIS A 213 -11.49 7.25 -0.17
CA HIS A 213 -11.22 8.67 0.04
C HIS A 213 -11.03 9.42 -1.28
N ARG A 214 -11.44 10.68 -1.32
CA ARG A 214 -11.15 11.54 -2.48
C ARG A 214 -9.70 12.03 -2.41
N VAL A 215 -8.91 11.68 -3.41
CA VAL A 215 -7.57 12.23 -3.60
C VAL A 215 -7.70 13.56 -4.33
N CYS A 216 -7.28 14.64 -3.68
CA CYS A 216 -7.36 15.98 -4.25
C CYS A 216 -6.41 16.16 -5.45
N PRO A 217 -6.75 17.09 -6.37
CA PRO A 217 -5.83 17.53 -7.40
C PRO A 217 -4.54 18.04 -6.78
N SER A 218 -3.41 17.71 -7.41
CA SER A 218 -2.12 18.34 -7.14
C SER A 218 -1.47 18.64 -8.48
N ARG A 219 -0.60 19.66 -8.55
CA ARG A 219 0.10 20.06 -9.79
C ARG A 219 0.83 18.90 -10.49
N THR A 220 1.08 17.79 -9.80
CA THR A 220 1.84 16.63 -10.27
C THR A 220 1.04 15.33 -10.32
N ALA A 221 -0.26 15.35 -9.96
CA ALA A 221 -1.11 14.16 -10.00
C ALA A 221 -1.92 14.13 -11.29
N SER A 222 -1.73 13.08 -12.09
CA SER A 222 -2.37 12.93 -13.42
C SER A 222 -3.90 12.88 -13.37
N CYS A 223 -4.51 12.30 -12.31
CA CYS A 223 -5.98 12.25 -12.18
C CYS A 223 -6.42 12.43 -10.71
N PRO A 224 -7.15 13.50 -10.35
CA PRO A 224 -7.85 13.59 -9.07
C PRO A 224 -9.09 12.69 -9.06
N GLY A 225 -9.46 12.13 -7.90
CA GLY A 225 -10.62 11.25 -7.81
C GLY A 225 -10.59 10.32 -6.61
N VAL A 226 -11.63 9.50 -6.46
CA VAL A 226 -11.67 8.41 -5.48
C VAL A 226 -11.01 7.18 -6.09
N PRO A 227 -10.05 6.49 -5.43
CA PRO A 227 -9.35 5.35 -6.03
C PRO A 227 -10.28 4.26 -6.56
N ASN A 228 -11.35 3.90 -5.83
CA ASN A 228 -12.34 2.95 -6.34
C ASN A 228 -13.07 3.46 -7.60
N GLU A 229 -13.45 4.73 -7.66
CA GLU A 229 -14.11 5.30 -8.86
C GLU A 229 -13.14 5.34 -10.05
N LEU A 230 -11.90 5.75 -9.82
CA LEU A 230 -10.85 5.76 -10.85
C LEU A 230 -10.55 4.35 -11.37
N TYR A 231 -10.62 3.35 -10.49
CA TYR A 231 -10.34 1.96 -10.85
C TYR A 231 -11.49 1.29 -11.59
N TYR A 232 -12.73 1.39 -11.08
CA TYR A 232 -13.88 0.68 -11.65
C TYR A 232 -14.64 1.46 -12.72
N LEU A 233 -14.53 2.79 -12.74
CA LEU A 233 -15.24 3.66 -13.69
C LEU A 233 -14.27 4.57 -14.47
N PRO A 234 -13.20 4.04 -15.09
CA PRO A 234 -12.19 4.89 -15.73
C PRO A 234 -12.71 5.68 -16.92
N HIS A 235 -13.83 5.26 -17.54
CA HIS A 235 -14.49 5.99 -18.62
C HIS A 235 -14.98 7.39 -18.21
N ARG A 236 -15.16 7.65 -16.90
CA ARG A 236 -15.50 8.98 -16.37
C ARG A 236 -14.30 9.93 -16.31
N PHE A 237 -13.11 9.44 -16.62
CA PHE A 237 -11.83 10.14 -16.50
C PHE A 237 -11.00 10.02 -17.79
N ASP A 238 -11.66 9.88 -18.94
CA ASP A 238 -11.05 9.72 -20.26
C ASP A 238 -10.00 8.60 -20.34
N SER A 239 -10.24 7.52 -19.57
CA SER A 239 -9.37 6.35 -19.51
C SER A 239 -10.19 5.07 -19.71
N ARG A 240 -9.49 3.95 -19.92
CA ARG A 240 -10.10 2.63 -20.14
C ARG A 240 -9.55 1.60 -19.16
N LEU A 241 -10.38 0.60 -18.85
CA LEU A 241 -9.95 -0.58 -18.11
C LEU A 241 -8.98 -1.38 -18.97
N TRP A 242 -7.78 -1.66 -18.47
CA TRP A 242 -6.86 -2.59 -19.10
C TRP A 242 -7.08 -3.96 -18.48
N ILE A 243 -8.00 -4.73 -19.04
CA ILE A 243 -8.36 -6.06 -18.56
C ILE A 243 -8.01 -7.06 -19.64
N PHE A 244 -7.39 -8.16 -19.22
CA PHE A 244 -7.20 -9.35 -20.03
C PHE A 244 -7.73 -10.53 -19.22
N HIS A 245 -8.56 -11.35 -19.87
CA HIS A 245 -9.12 -12.59 -19.34
C HIS A 245 -8.19 -13.76 -19.62
#